data_AF-A0A915HFH9-F1
#
_entry.id   AF-A0A915HFH9-F1
#
_cell.length_a   1.000
_cell.length_b   1.000
_cell.length_c   1.000
_cell.angle_alpha   90.00
_cell.angle_beta   90.00
_cell.angle_gamma   90.00
#
_symmetry.space_group_name_H-M   'P 1'
#
loop_
_entity.id
_entity.type
_entity.pdbx_description
1 polymer ?
#
loop_
_entity_poly.entity_id
_entity_poly.type
_entity_poly.pdbx_seq_one_letter_code
_entity_poly.pdbx_strand_id
1 'polypeptide(L)'
;MDVPQPSKVLLHDPALEPYPPGMMAIHFNTEGEIDKEDKNIIILHMTNAMHVLNAGLDSYLRNNNYPMTFASTSNCNSDVNFTWTAGDDFYKHLKKVKVRGKTGVSDHSDITIEFDDNGFLKETYLTILNLKPDKKWEN
;
A
#
# COMPACT_ATOMS: atom_id res chain seq x y z
N MET A 1 12.78 65.78 -4.12
CA MET A 1 13.64 64.82 -4.83
C MET A 1 13.49 63.51 -4.07
N ASP A 2 12.61 62.63 -4.56
CA ASP A 2 12.38 61.32 -3.94
C ASP A 2 13.48 60.35 -4.39
N VAL A 3 14.15 59.76 -3.41
CA VAL A 3 15.14 58.70 -3.63
C VAL A 3 14.36 57.40 -3.84
N PRO A 4 14.56 56.68 -4.97
CA PRO A 4 13.88 55.40 -5.18
C PRO A 4 14.41 54.38 -4.16
N GLN A 5 13.51 53.77 -3.38
CA GLN A 5 13.88 52.63 -2.55
C GLN A 5 14.27 51.45 -3.44
N PRO A 6 15.35 50.71 -3.12
CA PRO A 6 15.72 49.54 -3.88
C PRO A 6 14.66 48.45 -3.71
N SER A 7 14.21 47.91 -4.85
CA SER A 7 13.34 46.74 -4.93
C SER A 7 13.90 45.63 -4.04
N LYS A 8 13.12 45.19 -3.05
CA LYS A 8 13.40 43.96 -2.31
C LYS A 8 13.48 42.82 -3.32
N VAL A 9 14.69 42.38 -3.63
CA VAL A 9 14.91 41.08 -4.25
C VAL A 9 14.43 40.06 -3.23
N LEU A 10 13.26 39.47 -3.49
CA LEU A 10 12.83 38.25 -2.84
C LEU A 10 13.88 37.19 -3.19
N LEU A 11 14.86 37.01 -2.31
CA LEU A 11 15.68 35.81 -2.27
C LEU A 11 14.70 34.65 -2.05
N HIS A 12 14.39 33.97 -3.14
CA HIS A 12 13.64 32.73 -3.12
C HIS A 12 14.53 31.73 -2.40
N ASP A 13 14.23 31.44 -1.13
CA ASP A 13 14.91 30.41 -0.36
C ASP A 13 14.42 29.05 -0.89
N PRO A 14 15.25 28.27 -1.60
CA PRO A 14 14.86 26.99 -2.18
C PRO A 14 14.58 25.91 -1.11
N ALA A 15 14.80 26.20 0.18
CA ALA A 15 14.56 25.27 1.28
C ALA A 15 13.11 25.26 1.81
N LEU A 16 12.20 26.09 1.27
CA LEU A 16 10.87 26.33 1.84
C LEU A 16 9.66 25.96 0.96
N GLU A 17 9.85 25.44 -0.25
CA GLU A 17 8.75 24.85 -1.03
C GLU A 17 8.92 23.34 -1.15
N PRO A 18 8.10 22.51 -0.46
CA PRO A 18 8.34 21.08 -0.38
C PRO A 18 8.28 20.41 -1.76
N TYR A 19 7.42 20.88 -2.68
CA TYR A 19 7.32 20.37 -4.03
C TYR A 19 6.86 21.46 -5.03
N PRO A 20 7.44 21.53 -6.25
CA PRO A 20 7.04 22.48 -7.29
C PRO A 20 5.69 22.12 -7.94
N PRO A 21 4.85 23.10 -8.31
CA PRO A 21 3.65 22.84 -9.11
C PRO A 21 4.00 22.14 -10.43
N GLY A 22 3.11 21.25 -10.88
CA GLY A 22 3.35 20.38 -12.04
C GLY A 22 4.15 19.12 -11.71
N MET A 23 4.59 18.93 -10.45
CA MET A 23 5.13 17.65 -10.02
C MET A 23 4.07 16.56 -10.17
N MET A 24 4.46 15.46 -10.83
CA MET A 24 3.63 14.27 -10.95
C MET A 24 4.01 13.25 -9.87
N ALA A 25 3.02 12.58 -9.29
CA ALA A 25 3.21 11.48 -8.37
C ALA A 25 2.39 10.27 -8.82
N ILE A 26 2.88 9.08 -8.50
CA ILE A 26 2.14 7.83 -8.63
C ILE A 26 1.69 7.45 -7.23
N HIS A 27 0.40 7.25 -7.04
CA HIS A 27 -0.21 7.03 -5.74
C HIS A 27 -1.05 5.76 -5.75
N PHE A 28 -1.03 4.99 -4.67
CA PHE A 28 -1.98 3.90 -4.51
C PHE A 28 -3.37 4.50 -4.36
N ASN A 29 -4.36 3.94 -5.05
CA ASN A 29 -5.70 4.48 -4.91
C ASN A 29 -6.23 4.24 -3.47
N THR A 30 -6.11 5.25 -2.61
CA THR A 30 -6.68 5.28 -1.25
C THR A 30 -7.91 6.16 -1.16
N GLU A 31 -8.39 6.66 -2.30
CA GLU A 31 -9.60 7.45 -2.44
C GLU A 31 -10.48 6.69 -3.44
N GLY A 32 -11.05 5.56 -3.00
CA GLY A 32 -12.10 4.91 -3.77
C GLY A 32 -13.17 5.95 -4.09
N GLU A 33 -13.69 5.99 -5.33
CA GLU A 33 -14.67 6.98 -5.76
C GLU A 33 -15.71 7.21 -4.65
N ILE A 34 -15.60 8.34 -3.93
CA ILE A 34 -16.48 8.71 -2.81
C ILE A 34 -17.78 9.29 -3.40
N ASP A 35 -18.27 8.64 -4.44
CA ASP A 35 -19.54 8.95 -5.07
C ASP A 35 -20.30 7.64 -5.16
N LYS A 36 -21.15 7.44 -4.15
CA LYS A 36 -22.17 6.39 -3.95
C LYS A 36 -21.77 5.32 -2.92
N GLU A 37 -22.32 5.49 -1.72
CA GLU A 37 -22.39 4.52 -0.61
C GLU A 37 -21.04 3.95 -0.14
N ASP A 38 -20.44 4.65 0.83
CA ASP A 38 -19.65 4.07 1.94
C ASP A 38 -18.78 2.84 1.61
N LYS A 39 -17.88 2.97 0.64
CA LYS A 39 -16.77 2.02 0.47
C LYS A 39 -15.48 2.66 0.95
N ASN A 40 -15.20 2.49 2.24
CA ASN A 40 -13.88 2.76 2.78
C ASN A 40 -12.87 1.79 2.12
N ILE A 41 -12.10 2.29 1.17
CA ILE A 41 -11.11 1.51 0.40
C ILE A 41 -10.09 0.81 1.31
N ILE A 42 -9.81 1.33 2.50
CA ILE A 42 -8.96 0.67 3.49
C ILE A 42 -9.60 -0.64 3.96
N ILE A 43 -10.92 -0.64 4.24
CA ILE A 43 -11.66 -1.86 4.62
C ILE A 43 -11.64 -2.87 3.47
N LEU A 44 -11.70 -2.40 2.22
CA LEU A 44 -11.56 -3.26 1.06
C LEU A 44 -10.18 -3.94 1.01
N HIS A 45 -9.11 -3.17 1.21
CA HIS A 45 -7.75 -3.71 1.27
C HIS A 45 -7.55 -4.69 2.42
N MET A 46 -8.11 -4.40 3.61
CA MET A 46 -8.12 -5.35 4.74
C MET A 46 -8.85 -6.65 4.38
N THR A 47 -10.00 -6.55 3.72
CA THR A 47 -10.76 -7.72 3.25
C THR A 47 -9.95 -8.54 2.26
N ASN A 48 -9.36 -7.91 1.26
CA ASN A 48 -8.46 -8.56 0.31
C ASN A 48 -7.27 -9.24 1.01
N ALA A 49 -6.65 -8.58 2.01
CA ALA A 49 -5.56 -9.15 2.77
C ALA A 49 -5.98 -10.40 3.57
N MET A 50 -7.19 -10.40 4.16
CA MET A 50 -7.73 -11.59 4.82
C MET A 50 -7.94 -12.75 3.83
N HIS A 51 -8.41 -12.47 2.61
CA HIS A 51 -8.55 -13.50 1.57
C HIS A 51 -7.19 -14.11 1.20
N VAL A 52 -6.15 -13.29 1.08
CA VAL A 52 -4.77 -13.75 0.83
C VAL A 52 -4.28 -14.62 1.98
N LEU A 53 -4.44 -14.18 3.23
CA LEU A 53 -4.03 -14.91 4.41
C LEU A 53 -4.71 -16.28 4.51
N ASN A 54 -6.04 -16.33 4.30
CA ASN A 54 -6.81 -17.57 4.33
C ASN A 54 -6.35 -18.53 3.22
N ALA A 55 -6.16 -18.03 1.99
CA ALA A 55 -5.68 -18.86 0.89
C ALA A 55 -4.26 -19.39 1.13
N GLY A 56 -3.39 -18.57 1.74
CA GLY A 56 -2.06 -18.96 2.15
C GLY A 56 -2.09 -20.05 3.22
N LEU A 57 -2.97 -19.89 4.23
CA LEU A 57 -3.13 -20.86 5.33
C LEU A 57 -3.67 -22.18 4.80
N ASP A 58 -4.70 -22.14 3.97
CA ASP A 58 -5.26 -23.32 3.31
C ASP A 58 -4.22 -24.06 2.45
N SER A 59 -3.40 -23.30 1.71
CA SER A 59 -2.29 -23.85 0.93
C SER A 59 -1.23 -24.50 1.83
N TYR A 60 -0.88 -23.86 2.95
CA TYR A 60 0.08 -24.38 3.91
C TYR A 60 -0.43 -25.67 4.57
N LEU A 61 -1.66 -25.67 5.10
CA LEU A 61 -2.26 -26.81 5.80
C LEU A 61 -2.46 -28.03 4.90
N ARG A 62 -2.83 -27.84 3.63
CA ARG A 62 -2.96 -28.95 2.67
C ARG A 62 -1.64 -29.64 2.35
N ASN A 63 -0.53 -28.89 2.39
CA ASN A 63 0.80 -29.40 2.01
C ASN A 63 1.63 -29.86 3.22
N ASN A 64 1.28 -29.44 4.44
CA ASN A 64 1.98 -29.79 5.66
C ASN A 64 1.07 -30.67 6.52
N ASN A 65 1.28 -31.98 6.43
CA ASN A 65 0.45 -33.01 7.07
C ASN A 65 0.75 -33.21 8.57
N TYR A 66 1.44 -32.27 9.21
CA TYR A 66 1.89 -32.39 10.60
C TYR A 66 0.98 -31.59 11.53
N PRO A 67 0.75 -32.05 12.78
CA PRO A 67 0.11 -31.25 13.82
C PRO A 67 1.09 -30.16 14.29
N MET A 68 1.44 -29.22 13.42
CA MET A 68 2.16 -28.03 13.83
C MET A 68 1.16 -27.04 14.42
N THR A 69 1.39 -26.67 15.68
CA THR A 69 0.75 -25.51 16.26
C THR A 69 1.19 -24.29 15.46
N PHE A 70 0.25 -23.61 14.81
CA PHE A 70 0.45 -22.27 14.24
C PHE A 70 0.52 -21.21 15.35
N ALA A 71 1.15 -21.55 16.47
CA ALA A 71 1.33 -20.69 17.61
C ALA A 71 2.51 -19.77 17.31
N SER A 72 2.22 -18.59 16.77
CA SER A 72 3.18 -17.50 16.82
C SER A 72 3.28 -17.03 18.27
N THR A 73 4.50 -16.78 18.77
CA THR A 73 4.65 -16.08 20.05
C THR A 73 4.53 -14.59 19.76
N SER A 74 3.54 -13.95 20.39
CA SER A 74 3.25 -12.52 20.20
C SER A 74 4.19 -11.59 20.99
N ASN A 75 5.32 -12.08 21.47
CA ASN A 75 6.22 -11.38 22.37
C ASN A 75 7.48 -10.85 21.65
N CYS A 76 7.53 -9.55 21.43
CA CYS A 76 8.76 -8.90 20.92
C CYS A 76 9.85 -8.74 22.00
N ASN A 77 9.55 -9.11 23.26
CA ASN A 77 10.44 -8.94 24.42
C ASN A 77 11.22 -10.21 24.79
N SER A 78 10.93 -11.36 24.19
CA SER A 78 11.72 -12.57 24.42
C SER A 78 12.96 -12.57 23.54
N ASP A 79 14.03 -13.19 24.05
CA ASP A 79 15.32 -13.31 23.40
C ASP A 79 15.24 -13.54 21.89
N VAL A 80 16.14 -12.85 21.19
CA VAL A 80 16.36 -12.72 19.74
C VAL A 80 16.41 -14.02 18.93
N ASN A 81 16.22 -15.18 19.56
CA ASN A 81 16.34 -16.52 18.99
C ASN A 81 15.00 -17.25 18.84
N PHE A 82 13.87 -16.65 19.22
CA PHE A 82 12.56 -17.27 18.97
C PHE A 82 12.02 -16.89 17.58
N THR A 83 12.58 -17.52 16.55
CA THR A 83 12.01 -17.46 15.20
C THR A 83 10.79 -18.36 15.13
N TRP A 84 9.68 -17.85 14.61
CA TRP A 84 8.51 -18.69 14.31
C TRP A 84 8.90 -19.75 13.27
N THR A 85 9.12 -20.99 13.72
CA THR A 85 9.70 -22.06 12.90
C THR A 85 8.90 -22.37 11.63
N ALA A 86 7.57 -22.20 11.69
CA ALA A 86 6.68 -22.39 10.55
C ALA A 86 6.56 -21.13 9.66
N GLY A 87 7.12 -19.99 10.06
CA GLY A 87 6.93 -18.71 9.41
C GLY A 87 7.53 -18.65 8.01
N ASP A 88 8.78 -19.09 7.85
CA ASP A 88 9.46 -19.10 6.55
C ASP A 88 8.77 -20.03 5.55
N ASP A 89 8.31 -21.19 6.02
CA ASP A 89 7.57 -22.12 5.19
C ASP A 89 6.18 -21.58 4.84
N PHE A 90 5.45 -21.02 5.81
CA PHE A 90 4.18 -20.35 5.56
C PHE A 90 4.31 -19.21 4.54
N TYR A 91 5.37 -18.40 4.64
CA TYR A 91 5.63 -17.31 3.71
C TYR A 91 5.80 -17.79 2.25
N LYS A 92 6.39 -18.97 2.03
CA LYS A 92 6.48 -19.59 0.69
C LYS A 92 5.10 -19.89 0.10
N HIS A 93 4.13 -20.27 0.94
CA HIS A 93 2.75 -20.47 0.51
C HIS A 93 2.05 -19.14 0.25
N LEU A 94 2.23 -18.17 1.13
CA LEU A 94 1.61 -16.85 1.03
C LEU A 94 2.00 -16.13 -0.28
N LYS A 95 3.28 -16.16 -0.66
CA LYS A 95 3.77 -15.55 -1.92
C LYS A 95 3.19 -16.19 -3.19
N LYS A 96 2.77 -17.46 -3.12
CA LYS A 96 2.23 -18.21 -4.26
C LYS A 96 0.70 -18.16 -4.35
N VAL A 97 0.06 -17.40 -3.47
CA VAL A 97 -1.38 -17.21 -3.52
C VAL A 97 -1.77 -16.44 -4.78
N LYS A 98 -2.86 -16.91 -5.40
CA LYS A 98 -3.56 -16.22 -6.47
C LYS A 98 -5.03 -16.17 -6.09
N VAL A 99 -5.51 -15.02 -5.66
CA VAL A 99 -6.91 -14.82 -5.22
C VAL A 99 -7.57 -13.70 -5.98
N ARG A 100 -8.87 -13.83 -6.22
CA ARG A 100 -9.68 -12.73 -6.74
C ARG A 100 -9.99 -11.77 -5.59
N GLY A 101 -9.69 -10.50 -5.81
CA GLY A 101 -10.03 -9.41 -4.91
C GLY A 101 -10.83 -8.32 -5.63
N LYS A 102 -11.02 -7.22 -4.92
CA LYS A 102 -11.72 -6.03 -5.43
C LYS A 102 -10.81 -4.81 -5.40
N THR A 103 -10.98 -3.92 -6.36
CA THR A 103 -10.14 -2.71 -6.52
C THR A 103 -10.74 -1.47 -5.90
N GLY A 104 -12.07 -1.44 -5.74
CA GLY A 104 -12.79 -0.24 -5.33
C GLY A 104 -12.96 0.80 -6.44
N VAL A 105 -12.56 0.49 -7.68
CA VAL A 105 -12.75 1.34 -8.86
C VAL A 105 -13.91 0.77 -9.69
N SER A 106 -14.84 1.63 -10.13
CA SER A 106 -16.09 1.19 -10.77
C SER A 106 -15.88 0.53 -12.13
N ASP A 107 -14.99 1.07 -12.96
CA ASP A 107 -14.68 0.58 -14.30
C ASP A 107 -13.84 -0.72 -14.31
N HIS A 108 -13.15 -1.00 -13.21
CA HIS A 108 -12.33 -2.20 -13.05
C HIS A 108 -12.49 -2.83 -11.67
N SER A 109 -13.70 -3.26 -11.33
CA SER A 109 -14.04 -3.67 -9.96
C SER A 109 -13.30 -4.89 -9.39
N ASP A 110 -12.67 -5.72 -10.23
CA ASP A 110 -12.01 -6.97 -9.85
C ASP A 110 -10.52 -6.93 -10.14
N ILE A 111 -9.73 -7.60 -9.30
CA ILE A 111 -8.28 -7.78 -9.50
C ILE A 111 -7.85 -9.18 -9.10
N THR A 112 -6.81 -9.68 -9.77
CA THR A 112 -6.10 -10.89 -9.33
C THR A 112 -4.95 -10.47 -8.42
N ILE A 113 -5.03 -10.82 -7.14
CA ILE A 113 -3.99 -10.54 -6.17
C ILE A 113 -2.96 -11.66 -6.23
N GLU A 114 -1.76 -11.30 -6.67
CA GLU A 114 -0.58 -12.15 -6.79
C GLU A 114 0.67 -11.39 -6.35
N PHE A 115 1.66 -12.12 -5.84
CA PHE A 115 2.94 -11.56 -5.43
C PHE A 115 4.07 -12.06 -6.33
N ASP A 116 5.09 -11.22 -6.51
CA ASP A 116 6.35 -11.61 -7.11
C ASP A 116 7.23 -12.40 -6.12
N ASP A 117 8.41 -12.83 -6.58
CA ASP A 117 9.34 -13.61 -5.75
C ASP A 117 9.86 -12.85 -4.53
N ASN A 118 9.81 -11.50 -4.56
CA ASN A 118 10.21 -10.61 -3.48
C ASN A 118 9.04 -10.30 -2.52
N GLY A 119 7.81 -10.72 -2.84
CA GLY A 119 6.62 -10.43 -2.04
C GLY A 119 5.94 -9.10 -2.38
N PHE A 120 6.30 -8.46 -3.49
CA PHE A 120 5.58 -7.28 -3.98
C PHE A 120 4.34 -7.70 -4.77
N LEU A 121 3.27 -6.92 -4.62
CA LEU A 121 2.05 -7.11 -5.39
C LEU A 121 2.35 -6.87 -6.88
N LYS A 122 2.00 -7.84 -7.74
CA LYS A 122 2.29 -7.77 -9.19
C LYS A 122 1.47 -6.71 -9.91
N GLU A 123 0.21 -6.56 -9.51
CA GLU A 123 -0.76 -5.70 -10.19
C GLU A 123 -1.56 -4.91 -9.15
N THR A 124 -1.77 -3.64 -9.39
CA THR A 124 -2.56 -2.77 -8.53
C THR A 124 -3.08 -1.56 -9.30
N TYR A 125 -4.10 -0.91 -8.76
CA TYR A 125 -4.63 0.32 -9.33
C TYR A 125 -3.91 1.51 -8.71
N LEU A 126 -3.23 2.26 -9.58
CA LEU A 126 -2.48 3.45 -9.24
C LEU A 126 -3.14 4.66 -9.87
N THR A 127 -3.14 5.75 -9.11
CA THR A 127 -3.63 7.05 -9.52
C THR A 127 -2.43 7.93 -9.83
N ILE A 128 -2.47 8.63 -10.97
CA ILE A 128 -1.46 9.64 -11.28
C ILE A 128 -1.97 10.96 -10.71
N LEU A 129 -1.19 11.58 -9.84
CA LEU A 129 -1.56 12.86 -9.24
C LEU A 129 -0.66 13.95 -9.80
N ASN A 130 -1.24 15.13 -10.01
CA ASN A 130 -0.52 16.34 -10.39
C ASN A 130 -0.65 17.41 -9.29
N LEU A 131 0.47 17.93 -8.81
CA LEU A 131 0.49 19.00 -7.82
C LEU A 131 0.10 20.34 -8.48
N LYS A 132 -1.04 20.88 -8.09
CA LYS A 132 -1.54 22.16 -8.60
C LYS A 132 -0.81 23.36 -7.96
N PRO A 133 -0.93 24.57 -8.55
CA PRO A 133 -0.34 25.79 -7.98
C PRO A 133 -0.81 26.13 -6.56
N ASP A 134 -2.01 25.69 -6.17
CA ASP A 134 -2.56 25.86 -4.82
C ASP A 134 -2.03 24.80 -3.82
N LYS A 135 -1.04 24.01 -4.23
CA LYS A 135 -0.39 22.94 -3.47
C LYS A 135 -1.31 21.77 -3.10
N LYS A 136 -2.37 21.53 -3.88
CA LYS A 136 -3.20 20.33 -3.76
C LYS A 136 -2.86 19.30 -4.83
N TRP A 137 -2.97 18.03 -4.46
CA TRP A 137 -2.88 16.91 -5.39
C TRP A 137 -4.24 16.65 -6.01
N GLU A 138 -4.26 16.50 -7.33
CA GLU A 138 -5.46 16.16 -8.10
C GLU A 138 -5.11 15.05 -9.11
N ASN A 139 -6.04 14.11 -9.30
CA ASN A 139 -5.99 13.09 -10.35
C ASN A 139 -6.42 13.67 -11.70
#